data_AF-A0A534QFJ5-F1
#
_entry.id   AF-A0A534QFJ5-F1
#
_cell.length_a   1.000
_cell.length_b   1.000
_cell.length_c   1.000
_cell.angle_alpha   90.00
_cell.angle_beta   90.00
_cell.angle_gamma   90.00
#
_symmetry.space_group_name_H-M   'P 1'
#
loop_
_entity.id
_entity.type
_entity.pdbx_description
1 polymer ?
#
loop_
_entity_poly.entity_id
_entity_poly.type
_entity_poly.pdbx_seq_one_letter_code
_entity_poly.pdbx_strand_id
1 'polypeptide(L)' 'MMDRTLCGKRCRTVRTVAHHRGRLPRETAGTIRYALENIGRTLVFVDFDSGPSLMVLPDDIRLEGPEPTFEA' A
#
# COMPACT_ATOMS: atom_id res chain seq x y z
N MET A 1 12.00 1.70 13.49
CA MET A 1 10.74 1.99 14.22
C MET A 1 9.57 1.74 13.28
N MET A 2 8.42 1.26 13.78
CA MET A 2 7.21 1.10 12.96
C MET A 2 6.37 2.38 13.04
N ASP A 3 6.14 3.01 11.91
CA ASP A 3 5.24 4.16 11.75
C ASP A 3 3.83 3.66 11.42
N ARG A 4 2.83 4.14 12.16
CA ARG A 4 1.42 3.76 11.98
C ARG A 4 0.52 4.93 11.58
N THR A 5 1.09 6.07 11.18
CA THR A 5 0.34 7.27 10.80
C THR A 5 -0.61 7.03 9.61
N LEU A 6 -0.24 6.10 8.73
CA LEU A 6 -1.04 5.70 7.57
C LEU A 6 -1.83 4.40 7.79
N CYS A 7 -1.80 3.81 8.98
CA CYS A 7 -2.51 2.57 9.28
C CYS A 7 -4.02 2.72 8.99
N GLY A 8 -4.59 1.74 8.29
CA GLY A 8 -6.00 1.72 7.90
C GLY A 8 -6.31 2.55 6.64
N LYS A 9 -5.38 3.35 6.11
CA LYS A 9 -5.60 4.07 4.85
C LYS A 9 -5.59 3.11 3.67
N ARG A 10 -6.47 3.40 2.72
CA ARG A 10 -6.55 2.68 1.45
C ARG A 10 -5.49 3.20 0.49
N CYS A 11 -4.95 2.30 -0.31
CA CYS A 11 -4.00 2.61 -1.36
C CYS A 11 -4.20 1.74 -2.58
N ARG A 12 -3.64 2.17 -3.71
CA ARG A 12 -3.54 1.37 -4.93
C ARG A 12 -2.12 1.34 -5.46
N THR A 13 -1.75 0.23 -6.08
CA THR A 13 -0.50 0.15 -6.84
C THR A 13 -0.53 1.10 -8.05
N VAL A 14 0.52 1.89 -8.26
CA VAL A 14 0.65 2.79 -9.42
C VAL A 14 1.32 2.12 -10.62
N ARG A 15 1.98 0.99 -10.38
CA ARG A 15 2.67 0.15 -11.38
C ARG A 15 2.53 -1.32 -11.01
N THR A 16 2.96 -2.21 -11.90
CA THR A 16 3.05 -3.64 -11.59
C THR A 16 4.19 -3.88 -10.59
N VAL A 17 3.88 -4.54 -9.46
CA VAL A 17 4.86 -4.85 -8.41
C VAL A 17 5.21 -6.34 -8.45
N ALA A 18 6.48 -6.66 -8.69
CA ALA A 18 6.97 -8.04 -8.65
C ALA A 18 7.14 -8.50 -7.19
N HIS A 19 6.74 -9.73 -6.90
CA HIS A 19 6.93 -10.35 -5.60
C HIS A 19 7.22 -11.85 -5.74
N HIS A 20 7.61 -12.49 -4.64
CA HIS A 20 8.06 -13.89 -4.62
C HIS A 20 7.04 -14.92 -5.15
N ARG A 21 5.73 -14.58 -5.19
CA ARG A 21 4.65 -15.43 -5.71
C ARG A 21 4.07 -14.97 -7.05
N GLY A 22 4.66 -13.95 -7.68
CA GLY A 22 4.22 -13.46 -9.00
C GLY A 22 4.26 -11.94 -9.12
N ARG A 23 3.18 -11.35 -9.65
CA ARG A 23 3.07 -9.91 -9.87
C ARG A 23 1.74 -9.40 -9.36
N LEU A 24 1.77 -8.26 -8.67
CA LEU A 24 0.57 -7.47 -8.41
C LEU A 24 0.34 -6.53 -9.60
N PRO A 25 -0.83 -6.59 -10.27
CA PRO A 25 -1.17 -5.65 -11.32
C PRO A 25 -1.20 -4.20 -10.83
N ARG A 26 -1.13 -3.25 -11.77
CA ARG A 26 -1.45 -1.84 -11.51
C ARG A 26 -2.91 -1.70 -11.04
N GLU A 27 -3.20 -0.66 -10.27
CA GLU A 27 -4.51 -0.35 -9.68
C GLU A 27 -5.05 -1.42 -8.71
N THR A 28 -4.18 -2.30 -8.20
CA THR A 28 -4.55 -3.27 -7.17
C THR A 28 -4.70 -2.54 -5.84
N ALA A 29 -5.89 -2.66 -5.24
CA ALA A 29 -6.21 -2.00 -3.99
C ALA A 29 -5.74 -2.79 -2.77
N GLY A 30 -5.48 -2.07 -1.68
CA GLY A 30 -5.06 -2.65 -0.41
C GLY A 30 -5.17 -1.66 0.75
N THR A 31 -4.88 -2.16 1.95
CA THR A 31 -4.93 -1.41 3.20
C THR A 31 -3.55 -1.35 3.84
N ILE A 32 -3.06 -0.14 4.13
CA ILE A 32 -1.78 0.04 4.81
C ILE A 32 -1.90 -0.41 6.27
N ARG A 33 -0.92 -1.17 6.75
CA ARG A 33 -0.84 -1.63 8.14
C ARG A 33 0.18 -0.84 8.95
N TYR A 34 1.34 -0.58 8.37
CA TYR A 34 2.40 0.25 8.94
C TYR A 34 3.46 0.55 7.88
N ALA A 35 4.29 1.55 8.14
CA ALA A 35 5.55 1.76 7.45
C ALA A 35 6.72 1.47 8.41
N LEU A 36 7.88 1.16 7.87
CA LEU A 36 9.12 1.07 8.64
C LEU A 36 10.31 1.53 7.81
N GLU A 37 11.37 1.94 8.51
CA GLU A 37 12.66 2.17 7.88
C GLU A 37 13.50 0.88 7.90
N ASN A 38 14.09 0.56 6.75
CA ASN A 38 14.99 -0.55 6.55
C ASN A 38 16.23 -0.06 5.77
N ILE A 39 17.34 0.15 6.49
CA ILE A 39 18.65 0.55 5.95
C ILE A 39 18.50 1.76 5.00
N GLY A 40 17.95 2.87 5.52
CA GLY A 40 17.77 4.12 4.78
C GLY A 40 16.65 4.11 3.73
N ARG A 41 15.84 3.04 3.66
CA ARG A 41 14.65 2.98 2.79
C ARG A 41 13.39 2.89 3.63
N THR A 42 12.36 3.62 3.24
CA THR A 42 11.01 3.41 3.80
C THR A 42 10.33 2.28 3.06
N LEU A 43 9.77 1.33 3.79
CA LEU A 43 8.91 0.27 3.27
C LEU A 43 7.53 0.41 3.90
N VAL A 44 6.49 0.19 3.10
CA VAL A 44 5.09 0.20 3.54
C VAL A 44 4.58 -1.22 3.49
N PHE A 45 4.08 -1.72 4.62
CA PHE A 45 3.40 -3.01 4.69
C PHE A 45 1.92 -2.84 4.39
N VAL A 46 1.46 -3.53 3.34
CA VAL A 46 0.10 -3.43 2.81
C VAL A 46 -0.52 -4.82 2.72
N ASP A 47 -1.75 -4.95 3.21
CA ASP A 47 -2.60 -6.10 2.93
C ASP A 47 -3.37 -5.79 1.63
N PHE A 48 -3.03 -6.45 0.52
CA PHE A 48 -3.73 -6.26 -0.75
C PHE A 48 -4.98 -7.12 -0.82
N ASP A 49 -6.05 -6.56 -1.41
CA ASP A 49 -7.35 -7.22 -1.53
C ASP A 49 -7.29 -8.46 -2.45
N SER A 50 -6.27 -8.53 -3.31
CA SER A 50 -5.97 -9.71 -4.13
C SER A 50 -5.43 -10.89 -3.33
N GLY A 51 -5.19 -10.71 -2.02
CA GLY A 51 -4.76 -11.76 -1.08
C GLY A 51 -3.37 -11.57 -0.46
N PRO A 52 -2.31 -11.13 -1.17
CA PRO A 52 -0.97 -11.10 -0.60
C PRO A 52 -0.75 -9.86 0.29
N SER A 53 -0.07 -10.06 1.41
CA SER A 53 0.48 -8.98 2.23
C SER A 53 1.95 -8.77 1.89
N LEU A 54 2.33 -7.55 1.51
CA LEU A 54 3.68 -7.28 0.99
C LEU A 54 4.26 -5.98 1.54
N MET A 55 5.60 -5.96 1.64
CA MET A 55 6.37 -4.74 1.75
C MET A 55 6.54 -4.13 0.36
N VAL A 56 6.10 -2.90 0.19
CA VAL A 56 6.24 -2.13 -1.06
C VAL A 56 6.95 -0.81 -0.80
N LEU A 57 7.52 -0.21 -1.85
CA LEU A 57 8.03 1.15 -1.74
C LEU A 57 6.87 2.14 -1.69
N PRO A 58 7.01 3.29 -1.00
CA PRO A 58 6.03 4.37 -1.07
C PRO A 58 5.69 4.76 -2.52
N ASP A 59 6.68 4.78 -3.41
CA ASP A 59 6.52 5.15 -4.84
C ASP A 59 5.81 4.09 -5.70
N ASP A 60 5.56 2.89 -5.14
CA ASP A 60 4.79 1.84 -5.80
C ASP A 60 3.29 1.95 -5.54
N ILE A 61 2.88 2.77 -4.57
CA ILE A 61 1.49 2.96 -4.18
C ILE A 61 1.09 4.43 -4.14
N ARG A 62 -0.20 4.69 -4.35
CA ARG A 62 -0.82 6.00 -4.07
C ARG A 62 -1.88 5.80 -3.00
N LEU A 63 -1.96 6.74 -2.06
CA LEU A 63 -3.09 6.78 -1.13
C LEU A 63 -4.37 7.09 -1.91
N GLU A 64 -5.45 6.41 -1.58
CA GLU A 64 -6.76 6.86 -1.99
C GLU A 64 -7.12 8.07 -1.13
N GLY A 65 -7.49 9.17 -1.78
CA GLY A 65 -8.07 10.31 -1.07
C GLY A 65 -9.35 9.89 -0.37
N PRO A 66 -9.87 10.71 0.57
CA PRO A 66 -11.22 10.46 1.08
C PRO A 66 -12.17 10.34 -0.12
N GLU A 67 -12.95 9.27 -0.17
CA GLU A 67 -14.03 9.19 -1.16
C GLU A 67 -14.88 10.45 -0.98
N PRO A 68 -15.22 11.19 -2.05
CA PRO A 68 -16.14 12.31 -1.92
C PRO A 68 -17.45 11.74 -1.38
N THR A 69 -17.72 11.98 -0.10
CA THR A 69 -19.01 11.69 0.48
C THR A 69 -19.97 12.66 -0.17
N PHE A 70 -20.66 12.21 -1.22
CA PHE A 70 -21.82 12.91 -1.74
C PHE A 70 -22.92 12.73 -0.68
N GLU A 71 -23.07 13.72 0.19
CA GLU A 71 -24.30 13.86 0.97
C GLU A 71 -25.46 14.12 -0.01
N ALA A 72 -26.49 13.28 0.09
CA ALA A 72 -27.71 13.35 -0.73
C ALA A 72 -28.74 14.31 -0.14
#